data_AF-A0A395CXM9-F1
#
_entry.id   AF-A0A395CXM9-F1
#
_cell.length_a   1.000
_cell.length_b   1.000
_cell.length_c   1.000
_cell.angle_alpha   90.00
_cell.angle_beta   90.00
_cell.angle_gamma   90.00
#
_symmetry.space_group_name_H-M   'P 1'
#
loop_
_entity.id
_entity.type
_entity.pdbx_description
1 polymer ?
#
loop_
_entity_poly.entity_id
_entity_poly.type
_entity_poly.pdbx_seq_one_letter_code
_entity_poly.pdbx_strand_id
1 'polypeptide(L)'
;MMSRLYPSLPLYQRESAESYVSRLACLHQSCARFFCVDFGTTIQAVITGDDSALAKIEELAGLSSGALSQWAIRRGQRTMYEIRHEKLSRASLRRERVFVCPRCLQDDVSSSPQLSYLSAHGRTIWMLASIRTCHIHGVALEEIGSCSSSKRGDIASVIQSALPV
;
A
#
# COMPACT_ATOMS: atom_id res chain seq x y z
N MET A 1 -11.51 -7.45 -22.44
CA MET A 1 -12.07 -7.67 -21.10
C MET A 1 -11.07 -8.55 -20.36
N MET A 2 -10.29 -8.00 -19.44
CA MET A 2 -9.39 -8.83 -18.64
C MET A 2 -10.22 -9.59 -17.62
N SER A 3 -9.95 -10.88 -17.45
CA SER A 3 -10.58 -11.70 -16.43
C SER A 3 -10.13 -11.21 -15.05
N ARG A 4 -11.08 -10.98 -14.14
CA ARG A 4 -10.79 -10.66 -12.74
C ARG A 4 -9.98 -11.79 -12.10
N LEU A 5 -8.97 -11.44 -11.31
CA LEU A 5 -8.19 -12.41 -10.54
C LEU A 5 -9.03 -13.02 -9.41
N TYR A 6 -8.88 -14.33 -9.25
CA TYR A 6 -9.43 -15.08 -8.12
C TYR A 6 -8.32 -15.96 -7.50
N PRO A 7 -8.20 -16.00 -6.16
CA PRO A 7 -8.93 -15.21 -5.16
C PRO A 7 -8.62 -13.70 -5.24
N SER A 8 -9.47 -12.85 -4.63
CA SER A 8 -9.26 -11.39 -4.58
C SER A 8 -9.28 -10.87 -3.14
N LEU A 9 -8.80 -9.64 -2.92
CA LEU A 9 -8.79 -8.99 -1.60
C LEU A 9 -9.67 -7.73 -1.56
N PRO A 10 -10.33 -7.46 -0.43
CA PRO A 10 -10.99 -6.17 -0.22
C PRO A 10 -9.93 -5.06 -0.16
N LEU A 11 -10.25 -3.90 -0.74
CA LEU A 11 -9.50 -2.67 -0.52
C LEU A 11 -9.97 -2.02 0.78
N TYR A 12 -9.06 -1.80 1.72
CA TYR A 12 -9.41 -1.17 3.00
C TYR A 12 -9.36 0.36 2.94
N GLN A 13 -10.09 1.00 3.85
CA GLN A 13 -10.12 2.47 3.92
C GLN A 13 -8.71 3.01 4.20
N ARG A 14 -8.28 4.03 3.44
CA ARG A 14 -6.95 4.67 3.57
C ARG A 14 -5.77 3.75 3.24
N GLU A 15 -6.02 2.54 2.76
CA GLU A 15 -4.97 1.65 2.29
C GLU A 15 -4.23 2.30 1.11
N SER A 16 -2.89 2.23 1.14
CA SER A 16 -2.08 2.74 0.03
C SER A 16 -2.12 1.77 -1.16
N ALA A 17 -1.98 2.29 -2.37
CA ALA A 17 -1.94 1.45 -3.57
C ALA A 17 -0.79 0.43 -3.53
N GLU A 18 0.36 0.81 -2.97
CA GLU A 18 1.49 -0.10 -2.74
C GLU A 18 1.12 -1.23 -1.77
N SER A 19 0.47 -0.91 -0.65
CA SER A 19 -0.02 -1.91 0.30
C SER A 19 -0.97 -2.89 -0.35
N TYR A 20 -1.97 -2.37 -1.08
CA TYR A 20 -2.97 -3.20 -1.71
C TYR A 20 -2.35 -4.19 -2.70
N VAL A 21 -1.49 -3.69 -3.61
CA VAL A 21 -0.80 -4.53 -4.58
C VAL A 21 0.13 -5.54 -3.89
N SER A 22 0.82 -5.14 -2.83
CA SER A 22 1.68 -6.05 -2.07
C SER A 22 0.90 -7.20 -1.44
N ARG A 23 -0.24 -6.92 -0.80
CA ARG A 23 -1.10 -7.97 -0.24
C ARG A 23 -1.69 -8.87 -1.32
N LEU A 24 -2.13 -8.29 -2.44
CA LEU A 24 -2.68 -9.04 -3.57
C LEU A 24 -1.61 -9.95 -4.19
N ALA A 25 -0.38 -9.47 -4.34
CA ALA A 25 0.74 -10.28 -4.80
C ALA A 25 1.03 -11.44 -3.82
N CYS A 26 1.07 -11.17 -2.50
CA CYS A 26 1.25 -12.21 -1.49
C CYS A 26 0.14 -13.28 -1.53
N LEU A 27 -1.13 -12.88 -1.74
CA LEU A 27 -2.24 -13.81 -1.90
C LEU A 27 -2.02 -14.77 -3.08
N HIS A 28 -1.41 -14.28 -4.16
CA HIS A 28 -1.04 -15.08 -5.33
C HIS A 28 0.39 -15.65 -5.28
N GLN A 29 0.99 -15.74 -4.10
CA GLN A 29 2.33 -16.30 -3.89
C GLN A 29 3.44 -15.64 -4.73
N SER A 30 3.30 -14.34 -4.99
CA SER A 30 4.26 -13.51 -5.73
C SER A 30 4.74 -12.33 -4.87
N CYS A 31 5.72 -11.59 -5.38
CA CYS A 31 6.09 -10.28 -4.86
C CYS A 31 5.50 -9.18 -5.74
N ALA A 32 5.30 -7.99 -5.19
CA ALA A 32 4.62 -6.89 -5.89
C ALA A 32 5.31 -6.52 -7.21
N ARG A 33 6.64 -6.65 -7.25
CA ARG A 33 7.44 -6.40 -8.46
C ARG A 33 7.06 -7.34 -9.61
N PHE A 34 7.15 -8.65 -9.40
CA PHE A 34 6.86 -9.62 -10.45
C PHE A 34 5.39 -9.65 -10.79
N PHE A 35 4.52 -9.60 -9.77
CA PHE A 35 3.08 -9.50 -9.95
C PHE A 35 2.69 -8.35 -10.90
N CYS A 36 3.20 -7.13 -10.67
CA CYS A 36 2.91 -6.02 -11.57
C CYS A 36 3.39 -6.26 -13.02
N VAL A 37 4.56 -6.88 -13.20
CA VAL A 37 5.12 -7.16 -14.52
C VAL A 37 4.27 -8.18 -15.28
N ASP A 38 3.80 -9.23 -14.60
CA ASP A 38 2.95 -10.27 -15.18
C ASP A 38 1.64 -9.69 -15.75
N PHE A 39 1.17 -8.58 -15.18
CA PHE A 39 -0.02 -7.87 -15.64
C PHE A 39 0.26 -6.58 -16.43
N GLY A 40 1.48 -6.45 -16.98
CA GLY A 40 1.81 -5.39 -17.93
C GLY A 40 1.86 -3.98 -17.32
N THR A 41 2.29 -3.88 -16.06
CA THR A 41 2.59 -2.62 -15.37
C THR A 41 3.88 -2.76 -14.54
N THR A 42 4.19 -1.79 -13.68
CA THR A 42 5.31 -1.89 -12.74
C THR A 42 4.90 -1.42 -11.36
N ILE A 43 5.51 -2.00 -10.33
CA ILE A 43 5.31 -1.55 -8.95
C ILE A 43 5.74 -0.09 -8.76
N GLN A 44 6.73 0.36 -9.53
CA GLN A 44 7.16 1.76 -9.48
C GLN A 44 6.09 2.71 -10.00
N ALA A 45 5.36 2.34 -11.06
CA ALA A 45 4.24 3.11 -11.59
C ALA A 45 3.09 3.20 -10.57
N VAL A 46 2.76 2.08 -9.90
CA VAL A 46 1.78 2.05 -8.79
C VAL A 46 2.21 2.97 -7.65
N ILE A 47 3.46 2.88 -7.18
CA ILE A 47 3.99 3.71 -6.09
C ILE A 47 3.98 5.20 -6.44
N THR A 48 4.15 5.56 -7.72
CA THR A 48 4.07 6.96 -8.18
C THR A 48 2.66 7.43 -8.50
N GLY A 49 1.66 6.57 -8.32
CA GLY A 49 0.26 6.89 -8.61
C GLY A 49 0.00 7.16 -10.09
N ASP A 50 0.59 6.36 -10.99
CA ASP A 50 0.29 6.41 -12.42
C ASP A 50 -1.14 5.90 -12.67
N ASP A 51 -1.98 6.72 -13.32
CA ASP A 51 -3.40 6.40 -13.53
C ASP A 51 -3.62 5.13 -14.32
N SER A 52 -2.81 4.89 -15.35
CA SER A 52 -2.95 3.69 -16.19
C SER A 52 -2.58 2.43 -15.41
N ALA A 53 -1.55 2.50 -14.56
CA ALA A 53 -1.15 1.41 -13.68
C ALA A 53 -2.22 1.11 -12.62
N LEU A 54 -2.76 2.15 -11.98
CA LEU A 54 -3.80 1.98 -10.95
C LEU A 54 -5.09 1.40 -11.55
N ALA A 55 -5.54 1.92 -12.70
CA ALA A 55 -6.73 1.41 -13.39
C ALA A 55 -6.60 -0.07 -13.78
N LYS A 56 -5.41 -0.50 -14.24
CA LYS A 56 -5.13 -1.92 -14.50
C LYS A 56 -5.29 -2.78 -13.25
N ILE A 57 -4.72 -2.35 -12.12
CA ILE A 57 -4.85 -3.10 -10.85
C ILE A 57 -6.31 -3.12 -10.39
N GLU A 58 -7.04 -2.01 -10.51
CA GLU A 58 -8.47 -1.94 -10.19
C GLU A 58 -9.29 -2.92 -11.03
N GLU A 59 -9.06 -2.99 -12.35
CA GLU A 59 -9.72 -3.95 -13.24
C GLU A 59 -9.39 -5.41 -12.83
N LEU A 60 -8.10 -5.71 -12.62
CA LEU A 60 -7.64 -7.06 -12.24
C LEU A 60 -8.25 -7.53 -10.91
N ALA A 61 -8.33 -6.65 -9.94
CA ALA A 61 -8.89 -6.95 -8.63
C ALA A 61 -10.43 -6.89 -8.58
N GLY A 62 -11.06 -6.32 -9.61
CA GLY A 62 -12.50 -6.02 -9.64
C GLY A 62 -12.91 -4.96 -8.64
N LEU A 63 -12.07 -3.94 -8.46
CA LEU A 63 -12.38 -2.74 -7.68
C LEU A 63 -13.16 -1.74 -8.52
N SER A 64 -13.87 -0.82 -7.86
CA SER A 64 -14.47 0.32 -8.55
C SER A 64 -13.39 1.25 -9.12
N SER A 65 -13.64 1.79 -10.31
CA SER A 65 -12.76 2.78 -10.94
C SER A 65 -12.41 3.93 -9.98
N GLY A 66 -11.13 4.23 -9.84
CA GLY A 66 -10.60 5.31 -9.00
C GLY A 66 -10.48 4.97 -7.51
N ALA A 67 -10.78 3.75 -7.09
CA ALA A 67 -10.69 3.34 -5.69
C ALA A 67 -9.26 3.45 -5.13
N LEU A 68 -8.25 2.99 -5.87
CA LEU A 68 -6.84 3.12 -5.49
C LEU A 68 -6.35 4.55 -5.65
N SER A 69 -6.84 5.24 -6.68
CA SER A 69 -6.52 6.64 -6.97
C SER A 69 -6.84 7.59 -5.81
N GLN A 70 -7.88 7.29 -5.01
CA GLN A 70 -8.31 8.14 -3.90
C GLN A 70 -7.25 8.33 -2.80
N TRP A 71 -6.39 7.33 -2.60
CA TRP A 71 -5.35 7.30 -1.57
C TRP A 71 -3.95 7.09 -2.14
N ALA A 72 -3.79 7.15 -3.46
CA ALA A 72 -2.49 7.11 -4.10
C ALA A 72 -1.74 8.44 -3.89
N ILE A 73 -0.43 8.32 -3.64
CA ILE A 73 0.48 9.47 -3.72
C ILE A 73 0.94 9.57 -5.17
N ARG A 74 0.56 10.66 -5.82
CA ARG A 74 0.89 10.93 -7.22
C ARG A 74 2.18 11.71 -7.31
N ARG A 75 3.05 11.34 -8.24
CA ARG A 75 4.23 12.13 -8.57
C ARG A 75 3.88 13.15 -9.65
N GLY A 76 3.84 14.42 -9.29
CA GLY A 76 3.65 15.54 -10.21
C GLY A 76 4.97 16.02 -10.84
N GLN A 77 4.91 17.20 -11.47
CA GLN A 77 6.08 17.83 -12.08
C GLN A 77 7.10 18.33 -11.03
N ARG A 78 8.38 18.42 -11.44
CA ARG A 78 9.48 19.03 -10.66
C ARG A 78 9.61 18.51 -9.21
N THR A 79 9.42 17.21 -9.01
CA THR A 79 9.54 16.51 -7.71
C THR A 79 8.46 16.86 -6.66
N MET A 80 7.39 17.52 -7.09
CA MET A 80 6.19 17.70 -6.28
C MET A 80 5.39 16.40 -6.25
N TYR A 81 4.82 16.08 -5.10
CA TYR A 81 3.88 14.98 -4.94
C TYR A 81 2.51 15.53 -4.63
N GLU A 82 1.48 14.75 -4.86
CA GLU A 82 0.11 15.10 -4.55
C GLU A 82 -0.57 13.92 -3.90
N ILE A 83 -1.36 14.20 -2.87
CA ILE A 83 -2.35 13.25 -2.35
C ILE A 83 -3.68 13.98 -2.34
N ARG A 84 -4.66 13.43 -3.07
CA ARG A 84 -5.95 14.10 -3.31
C ARG A 84 -5.77 15.47 -3.98
N HIS A 85 -5.91 16.56 -3.23
CA HIS A 85 -5.74 17.94 -3.70
C HIS A 85 -4.61 18.67 -2.96
N GLU A 86 -3.86 17.95 -2.12
CA GLU A 86 -2.80 18.50 -1.29
C GLU A 86 -1.43 18.28 -1.93
N LYS A 87 -0.65 19.35 -2.06
CA LYS A 87 0.70 19.31 -2.62
C LYS A 87 1.72 19.02 -1.53
N LEU A 88 2.57 18.04 -1.78
CA LEU A 88 3.59 17.57 -0.86
C LEU A 88 4.98 17.75 -1.47
N SER A 89 5.91 18.19 -0.63
CA SER A 89 7.33 18.17 -1.00
C SER A 89 7.87 16.74 -0.88
N ARG A 90 9.01 16.46 -1.52
CA ARG A 90 9.71 15.19 -1.32
C ARG A 90 10.06 14.93 0.15
N ALA A 91 10.43 15.98 0.89
CA ALA A 91 10.81 15.87 2.31
C ALA A 91 9.62 15.57 3.23
N SER A 92 8.40 15.82 2.75
CA SER A 92 7.16 15.51 3.47
C SER A 92 6.82 14.01 3.47
N LEU A 93 7.55 13.18 2.71
CA LEU A 93 7.25 11.76 2.50
C LEU A 93 8.36 10.82 3.02
N ARG A 94 7.94 9.77 3.73
CA ARG A 94 8.75 8.60 4.09
C ARG A 94 8.58 7.54 3.00
N ARG A 95 9.53 7.47 2.08
CA ARG A 95 9.43 6.60 0.88
C ARG A 95 10.21 5.29 0.96
N GLU A 96 11.21 5.23 1.84
CA GLU A 96 12.09 4.06 1.96
C GLU A 96 11.83 3.29 3.24
N ARG A 97 11.26 3.94 4.26
CA ARG A 97 11.00 3.40 5.58
C ARG A 97 9.51 3.18 5.76
N VAL A 98 9.15 2.00 6.25
CA VAL A 98 7.78 1.61 6.50
C VAL A 98 7.43 1.94 7.94
N PHE A 99 6.45 2.83 8.13
CA PHE A 99 5.92 3.18 9.43
C PHE A 99 4.50 2.66 9.57
N VAL A 100 4.18 2.14 10.76
CA VAL A 100 2.85 1.58 11.06
C VAL A 100 2.40 1.95 12.46
N CYS A 101 1.10 1.79 12.70
CA CYS A 101 0.59 1.67 14.07
C CYS A 101 0.44 0.19 14.42
N PRO A 102 1.16 -0.34 15.43
CA PRO A 102 1.07 -1.77 15.78
C PRO A 102 -0.35 -2.16 16.23
N ARG A 103 -1.08 -1.28 16.91
CA ARG A 103 -2.46 -1.52 17.33
C ARG A 103 -3.43 -1.59 16.14
N CYS A 104 -3.29 -0.72 15.14
CA CYS A 104 -4.09 -0.84 13.91
C CYS A 104 -3.85 -2.17 13.20
N LEU A 105 -2.61 -2.65 13.15
CA LEU A 105 -2.32 -3.94 12.52
C LEU A 105 -2.93 -5.11 13.31
N GLN A 106 -2.90 -5.06 14.64
CA GLN A 106 -3.58 -6.06 15.49
C GLN A 106 -5.09 -6.05 15.29
N ASP A 107 -5.71 -4.86 15.23
CA ASP A 107 -7.14 -4.71 14.97
C ASP A 107 -7.52 -5.25 13.58
N ASP A 108 -6.69 -5.03 12.56
CA ASP A 108 -6.92 -5.57 11.21
C ASP A 108 -6.97 -7.10 11.20
N VAL A 109 -5.98 -7.74 11.84
CA VAL A 109 -5.89 -9.20 11.90
C VAL A 109 -7.07 -9.76 12.71
N SER A 110 -7.37 -9.14 13.85
CA SER A 110 -8.47 -9.56 14.73
C SER A 110 -9.84 -9.41 14.07
N SER A 111 -10.02 -8.39 13.23
CA SER A 111 -11.28 -8.12 12.53
C SER A 111 -11.48 -8.98 11.27
N SER A 112 -10.45 -9.70 10.81
CA SER A 112 -10.53 -10.57 9.63
C SER A 112 -9.69 -11.85 9.80
N PRO A 113 -10.06 -12.73 10.75
CA PRO A 113 -9.27 -13.93 11.07
C PRO A 113 -9.01 -14.84 9.87
N GLN A 114 -9.95 -14.89 8.91
CA GLN A 114 -9.85 -15.69 7.69
C GLN A 114 -8.78 -15.20 6.71
N LEU A 115 -8.38 -13.92 6.78
CA LEU A 115 -7.29 -13.36 5.98
C LEU A 115 -5.97 -13.32 6.77
N SER A 116 -6.01 -13.46 8.10
CA SER A 116 -4.83 -13.44 8.97
C SER A 116 -3.96 -12.21 8.67
N TYR A 117 -2.64 -12.36 8.49
CA TYR A 117 -1.74 -11.28 8.16
C TYR A 117 -2.10 -10.55 6.85
N LEU A 118 -2.83 -11.19 5.93
CA LEU A 118 -3.29 -10.52 4.72
C LEU A 118 -4.34 -9.46 5.02
N SER A 119 -4.97 -9.33 6.19
CA SER A 119 -5.82 -8.16 6.46
C SER A 119 -5.02 -6.92 6.91
N ALA A 120 -3.81 -7.12 7.44
CA ALA A 120 -2.94 -6.05 7.90
C ALA A 120 -2.41 -5.23 6.70
N HIS A 121 -2.70 -3.93 6.69
CA HIS A 121 -2.42 -3.08 5.53
C HIS A 121 -1.71 -1.77 5.88
N GLY A 122 -0.88 -1.26 4.98
CA GLY A 122 -0.24 0.04 5.11
C GLY A 122 -1.23 1.17 4.76
N ARG A 123 -1.28 2.20 5.61
CA ARG A 123 -2.12 3.39 5.36
C ARG A 123 -1.30 4.50 4.73
N THR A 124 -1.85 5.19 3.74
CA THR A 124 -1.12 6.27 3.04
C THR A 124 -0.66 7.37 3.98
N ILE A 125 -1.47 7.71 5.00
CA ILE A 125 -1.12 8.77 5.96
C ILE A 125 0.15 8.48 6.76
N TRP A 126 0.54 7.21 6.94
CA TRP A 126 1.77 6.84 7.65
C TRP A 126 3.04 7.15 6.84
N MET A 127 2.88 7.37 5.54
CA MET A 127 3.97 7.83 4.66
C MET A 127 4.25 9.33 4.84
N LEU A 128 3.40 10.10 5.53
CA LEU A 128 3.62 11.53 5.76
C LEU A 128 4.58 11.73 6.94
N ALA A 129 5.71 12.40 6.70
CA ALA A 129 6.77 12.58 7.70
C ALA A 129 6.31 13.38 8.93
N SER A 130 5.32 14.26 8.77
CA SER A 130 4.69 15.04 9.83
C SER A 130 3.79 14.21 10.74
N ILE A 131 3.24 13.10 10.25
CA ILE A 131 2.39 12.20 11.04
C ILE A 131 3.30 11.25 11.83
N ARG A 132 3.36 11.47 13.14
CA ARG A 132 4.20 10.67 14.06
C ARG A 132 3.39 9.80 15.02
N THR A 133 2.09 10.02 15.10
CA THR A 133 1.19 9.30 15.99
C THR A 133 -0.02 8.77 15.22
N CYS A 134 -0.55 7.65 15.67
CA CYS A 134 -1.81 7.12 15.16
C CYS A 134 -2.97 7.95 15.68
N HIS A 135 -3.77 8.52 14.77
CA HIS A 135 -4.97 9.28 15.12
C HIS A 135 -6.12 8.41 15.70
N ILE A 136 -6.04 7.08 15.56
CA ILE A 136 -7.04 6.14 16.11
C ILE A 136 -6.66 5.77 17.56
N HIS A 137 -5.42 5.32 17.77
CA HIS A 137 -5.00 4.76 19.07
C HIS A 137 -4.16 5.70 19.93
N GLY A 138 -3.75 6.87 19.41
CA GLY A 138 -2.95 7.85 20.15
C GLY A 138 -1.49 7.44 20.42
N VAL A 139 -1.01 6.33 19.85
CA VAL A 139 0.36 5.83 20.04
C VAL A 139 1.32 6.32 18.95
N ALA A 140 2.63 6.33 19.22
CA ALA A 140 3.64 6.63 18.21
C ALA A 140 3.58 5.62 17.05
N LEU A 141 3.86 6.08 15.84
CA LEU A 141 4.10 5.19 14.70
C LEU A 141 5.50 4.60 14.81
N GLU A 142 5.62 3.30 14.54
CA GLU A 142 6.86 2.55 14.65
C GLU A 142 7.44 2.27 13.26
N GLU A 143 8.76 2.41 13.11
CA GLU A 143 9.49 2.00 11.91
C GLU A 143 9.70 0.48 11.98
N ILE A 144 9.05 -0.27 11.09
CA ILE A 144 9.11 -1.74 11.09
C ILE A 144 10.06 -2.32 10.04
N GLY A 145 10.69 -1.44 9.25
CA GLY A 145 11.67 -1.85 8.27
C GLY A 145 11.81 -0.84 7.13
N SER A 146 12.57 -1.26 6.12
CA SER A 146 12.76 -0.49 4.90
C SER A 146 12.50 -1.33 3.66
N CYS A 147 11.89 -0.70 2.67
CA CYS A 147 11.77 -1.25 1.33
C CYS A 147 12.99 -0.78 0.53
N SER A 148 14.13 -1.50 0.69
CA SER A 148 15.35 -1.23 -0.08
C SER A 148 15.11 -1.34 -1.60
N SER A 149 16.04 -0.88 -2.43
CA SER A 149 15.93 -0.94 -3.90
C SER A 149 15.58 -2.32 -4.45
N SER A 150 16.01 -3.40 -3.79
CA SER A 150 15.70 -4.79 -4.19
C SER A 150 14.31 -5.28 -3.75
N LYS A 151 13.70 -4.69 -2.70
CA LYS A 151 12.40 -5.09 -2.11
C LYS A 151 11.32 -4.00 -2.20
N ARG A 152 11.52 -3.01 -3.07
CA ARG A 152 10.60 -1.88 -3.24
C ARG A 152 9.23 -2.40 -3.68
N GLY A 153 8.18 -2.09 -2.90
CA GLY A 153 6.82 -2.56 -3.14
C GLY A 153 6.32 -3.70 -2.24
N ASP A 154 7.20 -4.39 -1.52
CA ASP A 154 6.83 -5.58 -0.73
C ASP A 154 6.50 -5.25 0.73
N ILE A 155 5.68 -4.21 0.92
CA ILE A 155 5.29 -3.73 2.26
C ILE A 155 4.49 -4.78 3.05
N ALA A 156 3.70 -5.64 2.40
CA ALA A 156 2.93 -6.69 3.07
C ALA A 156 3.85 -7.70 3.79
N SER A 157 4.95 -8.12 3.14
CA SER A 157 5.95 -8.99 3.79
C SER A 157 6.64 -8.30 4.98
N VAL A 158 6.91 -7.00 4.86
CA VAL A 158 7.51 -6.21 5.97
C VAL A 158 6.52 -6.12 7.14
N ILE A 159 5.25 -5.82 6.87
CA ILE A 159 4.17 -5.79 7.87
C ILE A 159 4.02 -7.16 8.54
N GLN A 160 3.99 -8.24 7.75
CA GLN A 160 3.87 -9.61 8.28
C GLN A 160 4.98 -9.93 9.28
N SER A 161 6.23 -9.55 8.98
CA SER A 161 7.37 -9.79 9.88
C SER A 161 7.31 -9.00 11.20
N ALA A 162 6.49 -7.95 11.26
CA ALA A 162 6.31 -7.10 12.43
C ALA A 162 5.05 -7.42 13.25
N LEU A 163 4.18 -8.30 12.75
CA LEU A 163 3.04 -8.79 13.50
C LEU A 163 3.51 -9.74 14.61
N PRO A 164 2.91 -9.68 15.82
CA PRO A 164 3.19 -10.67 16.85
C PRO A 164 2.77 -12.06 16.37
N VAL A 165 3.62 -13.06 16.64
CA VAL A 165 3.37 -14.49 16.38
C VAL A 165 2.27 -15.02 17.30
#